data_AF-A0A1I1DV54-F1
#
_entry.id   AF-A0A1I1DV54-F1
#
_cell.length_a   1.000
_cell.length_b   1.000
_cell.length_c   1.000
_cell.angle_alpha   90.00
_cell.angle_beta   90.00
_cell.angle_gamma   90.00
#
_symmetry.space_group_name_H-M   'P 1'
#
loop_
_entity.id
_entity.type
_entity.pdbx_description
1 polymer ?
#
loop_
_entity_poly.entity_id
_entity_poly.type
_entity_poly.pdbx_seq_one_letter_code
_entity_poly.pdbx_strand_id
1 'polypeptide(L)'
;MNLRMKNRLAENAALLAHPNVAAFMKAIAVAEGGGYDFKYGALKGRREDRWRFTDTSTHPGPGIDGKTTAAGMYQITRPTWQHHGGKLGLTDFSPHTQDLIAVEILRSIGVIELVKAGDIAGAMPRAARTWAALPMGPGLCNRYPPQRYVPYNEFVSAYTAAGGQLLA
;
A
#
# COMPACT_ATOMS: atom_id res chain seq x y z
N MET A 1 20.92 6.26 -11.60
CA MET A 1 19.54 5.98 -12.05
C MET A 1 19.38 6.35 -13.52
N ASN A 2 18.84 5.46 -14.37
CA ASN A 2 18.69 5.70 -15.82
C ASN A 2 17.43 6.52 -16.16
N LEU A 3 17.29 6.97 -17.42
CA LEU A 3 16.18 7.81 -17.87
C LEU A 3 14.81 7.14 -17.71
N ARG A 4 14.72 5.83 -18.01
CA ARG A 4 13.47 5.07 -17.87
C ARG A 4 12.98 5.04 -16.42
N MET A 5 13.88 4.86 -15.47
CA MET A 5 13.56 4.89 -14.03
C MET A 5 13.08 6.28 -13.60
N LYS A 6 13.77 7.35 -14.04
CA LYS A 6 13.36 8.74 -13.77
C LYS A 6 11.96 9.04 -14.28
N ASN A 7 11.67 8.67 -15.53
CA ASN A 7 10.35 8.86 -16.12
C ASN A 7 9.28 8.08 -15.34
N ARG A 8 9.59 6.83 -14.96
CA ARG A 8 8.65 6.03 -14.18
C ARG A 8 8.34 6.64 -12.82
N LEU A 9 9.34 7.17 -12.12
CA LEU A 9 9.13 7.86 -10.85
C LEU A 9 8.27 9.11 -11.01
N ALA A 10 8.51 9.89 -12.07
CA ALA A 10 7.69 11.07 -12.37
C ALA A 10 6.22 10.69 -12.66
N GLU A 11 6.00 9.63 -13.44
CA GLU A 11 4.65 9.10 -13.70
C GLU A 11 3.98 8.60 -12.42
N ASN A 12 4.69 7.85 -11.57
CA ASN A 12 4.14 7.37 -10.29
C ASN A 12 3.83 8.52 -9.33
N ALA A 13 4.66 9.57 -9.31
CA ALA A 13 4.39 10.79 -8.55
C ALA A 13 3.14 11.53 -9.06
N ALA A 14 2.98 11.63 -10.39
CA ALA A 14 1.79 12.21 -11.00
C ALA A 14 0.53 11.39 -10.70
N LEU A 15 0.62 10.05 -10.74
CA LEU A 15 -0.45 9.15 -10.35
C LEU A 15 -0.81 9.31 -8.87
N LEU A 16 0.18 9.43 -7.98
CA LEU A 16 -0.05 9.67 -6.55
C LEU A 16 -0.82 10.98 -6.29
N ALA A 17 -0.62 12.00 -7.14
CA ALA A 17 -1.35 13.27 -7.06
C ALA A 17 -2.80 13.17 -7.57
N HIS A 18 -3.19 12.10 -8.27
CA HIS A 18 -4.57 11.91 -8.71
C HIS A 18 -5.48 11.64 -7.51
N PRO A 19 -6.62 12.35 -7.36
CA PRO A 19 -7.45 12.29 -6.15
C PRO A 19 -7.93 10.87 -5.83
N ASN A 20 -8.42 10.13 -6.82
CA ASN A 20 -8.86 8.75 -6.62
C ASN A 20 -7.70 7.81 -6.26
N VAL A 21 -6.50 8.00 -6.81
CA VAL A 21 -5.34 7.15 -6.45
C VAL A 21 -4.90 7.46 -5.03
N ALA A 22 -4.78 8.74 -4.66
CA ALA A 22 -4.45 9.15 -3.29
C ALA A 22 -5.47 8.63 -2.27
N ALA A 23 -6.77 8.70 -2.59
CA ALA A 23 -7.83 8.17 -1.75
C ALA A 23 -7.77 6.65 -1.61
N PHE A 24 -7.48 5.93 -2.70
CA PHE A 24 -7.30 4.47 -2.66
C PHE A 24 -6.11 4.08 -1.79
N MET A 25 -5.01 4.82 -1.87
CA MET A 25 -3.84 4.58 -1.02
C MET A 25 -4.15 4.78 0.47
N LYS A 26 -4.90 5.84 0.82
CA LYS A 26 -5.37 6.06 2.18
C LYS A 26 -6.29 4.93 2.66
N ALA A 27 -7.16 4.41 1.80
CA ALA A 27 -8.02 3.28 2.14
C ALA A 27 -7.23 1.99 2.39
N ILE A 28 -6.19 1.70 1.59
CA ILE A 28 -5.25 0.59 1.86
C ILE A 28 -4.60 0.78 3.23
N ALA A 29 -4.10 1.98 3.54
CA ALA A 29 -3.44 2.26 4.81
C ALA A 29 -4.36 2.04 6.02
N VAL A 30 -5.64 2.43 5.89
CA VAL A 30 -6.66 2.18 6.92
C VAL A 30 -6.90 0.67 7.07
N ALA A 31 -7.06 -0.06 5.97
CA ALA A 31 -7.31 -1.49 5.97
C ALA A 31 -6.16 -2.29 6.61
N GLU A 32 -4.93 -2.00 6.21
CA GLU A 32 -3.72 -2.65 6.73
C GLU A 32 -3.35 -2.18 8.15
N GLY A 33 -3.91 -1.07 8.62
CA GLY A 33 -3.60 -0.50 9.93
C GLY A 33 -2.16 0.02 10.05
N GLY A 34 -1.52 0.30 8.92
CA GLY A 34 -0.11 0.67 8.84
C GLY A 34 0.19 2.10 9.31
N GLY A 35 1.48 2.36 9.45
CA GLY A 35 2.07 3.69 9.62
C GLY A 35 3.46 3.68 9.00
N TYR A 36 3.93 4.84 8.52
CA TYR A 36 5.18 4.92 7.77
C TYR A 36 6.40 4.36 8.52
N ASP A 37 6.35 4.34 9.86
CA ASP A 37 7.39 3.86 10.75
C ASP A 37 7.10 2.48 11.37
N PHE A 38 6.11 1.72 10.89
CA PHE A 38 5.66 0.49 11.55
C PHE A 38 6.34 -0.75 10.97
N LYS A 39 6.84 -1.65 11.82
CA LYS A 39 7.05 -3.06 11.48
C LYS A 39 5.80 -3.88 11.83
N TYR A 40 5.73 -5.11 11.32
CA TYR A 40 4.75 -6.08 11.79
C TYR A 40 4.80 -6.23 13.32
N GLY A 41 3.64 -6.02 13.96
CA GLY A 41 3.50 -6.00 15.43
C GLY A 41 3.49 -4.61 16.07
N ALA A 42 3.73 -3.53 15.31
CA ALA A 42 3.59 -2.18 15.81
C ALA A 42 2.13 -1.82 16.12
N LEU A 43 1.93 -1.09 17.21
CA LEU A 43 0.62 -0.65 17.67
C LEU A 43 0.39 0.82 17.34
N LYS A 44 -0.73 1.11 16.67
CA LYS A 44 -1.17 2.48 16.38
C LYS A 44 -1.45 3.22 17.69
N GLY A 45 -0.95 4.45 17.81
CA GLY A 45 -1.10 5.29 19.01
C GLY A 45 -0.05 5.08 20.10
N ARG A 46 0.71 3.97 20.06
CA ARG A 46 1.82 3.72 20.99
C ARG A 46 3.11 4.31 20.42
N ARG A 47 3.50 5.51 20.87
CA ARG A 47 4.71 6.21 20.38
C ARG A 47 6.00 5.45 20.73
N GLU A 48 6.13 5.02 21.98
CA GLU A 48 7.25 4.19 22.44
C GLU A 48 6.95 2.71 22.20
N ASP A 49 7.10 2.29 20.95
CA ASP A 49 6.92 0.90 20.51
C ASP A 49 8.20 0.42 19.82
N ARG A 50 8.77 -0.69 20.32
CA ARG A 50 9.97 -1.32 19.76
C ARG A 50 9.80 -1.81 18.32
N TRP A 51 8.55 -1.96 17.87
CA TRP A 51 8.24 -2.33 16.49
C TRP A 51 8.10 -1.11 15.57
N ARG A 52 8.38 0.09 16.05
CA ARG A 52 8.59 1.26 15.20
C ARG A 52 10.05 1.37 14.81
N PHE A 53 10.31 1.81 13.58
CA PHE A 53 11.65 2.07 13.07
C PHE A 53 11.84 3.55 12.77
N THR A 54 13.04 4.06 13.00
CA THR A 54 13.42 5.45 12.71
C THR A 54 14.40 5.54 11.54
N ASP A 55 15.19 4.50 11.31
CA ASP A 55 16.07 4.40 10.15
C ASP A 55 15.29 4.00 8.90
N THR A 56 15.16 4.96 7.98
CA THR A 56 14.53 4.75 6.68
C THR A 56 15.55 4.59 5.55
N SER A 57 16.85 4.42 5.83
CA SER A 57 17.87 4.24 4.79
C SER A 57 17.73 2.92 4.03
N THR A 58 16.95 1.98 4.56
CA THR A 58 16.63 0.69 3.95
C THR A 58 15.32 0.14 4.51
N HIS A 59 14.80 -0.95 3.94
CA HIS A 59 13.67 -1.66 4.52
C HIS A 59 14.02 -2.20 5.92
N PRO A 60 13.19 -2.00 6.96
CA PRO A 60 13.57 -2.15 8.36
C PRO A 60 13.70 -3.61 8.86
N GLY A 61 13.60 -4.60 7.96
CA GLY A 61 13.65 -6.02 8.28
C GLY A 61 12.39 -6.59 8.98
N PRO A 62 12.52 -7.74 9.67
CA PRO A 62 11.39 -8.43 10.28
C PRO A 62 10.85 -7.74 11.55
N GLY A 63 9.58 -8.02 11.84
CA GLY A 63 8.84 -7.55 13.02
C GLY A 63 8.79 -8.58 14.16
N ILE A 64 7.65 -8.61 14.87
CA ILE A 64 7.47 -9.27 16.17
C ILE A 64 7.78 -10.77 16.22
N ASP A 65 7.58 -11.48 15.13
CA ASP A 65 7.80 -12.92 15.01
C ASP A 65 9.22 -13.28 14.50
N GLY A 66 10.05 -12.27 14.23
CA GLY A 66 11.40 -12.43 13.67
C GLY A 66 11.43 -12.92 12.22
N LYS A 67 10.28 -13.03 11.53
CA LYS A 67 10.16 -13.60 10.17
C LYS A 67 9.38 -12.71 9.21
N THR A 68 8.23 -12.19 9.63
CA THR A 68 7.35 -11.36 8.81
C THR A 68 7.99 -9.99 8.61
N THR A 69 8.16 -9.62 7.34
CA THR A 69 8.81 -8.36 6.94
C THR A 69 7.83 -7.31 6.45
N ALA A 70 6.53 -7.47 6.69
CA ALA A 70 5.57 -6.42 6.40
C ALA A 70 5.90 -5.16 7.21
N ALA A 71 6.07 -4.03 6.52
CA ALA A 71 6.43 -2.76 7.16
C ALA A 71 5.85 -1.55 6.42
N GLY A 72 5.80 -0.43 7.12
CA GLY A 72 5.38 0.84 6.59
C GLY A 72 3.86 0.98 6.45
N MET A 73 3.46 2.09 5.84
CA MET A 73 2.06 2.50 5.68
C MET A 73 1.22 1.45 4.94
N TYR A 74 1.85 0.75 4.00
CA TYR A 74 1.19 -0.20 3.10
C TYR A 74 1.63 -1.65 3.33
N GLN A 75 2.25 -1.94 4.48
CA GLN A 75 2.73 -3.28 4.85
C GLN A 75 3.58 -3.95 3.75
N ILE A 76 4.44 -3.16 3.10
CA ILE A 76 5.34 -3.60 2.03
C ILE A 76 6.33 -4.60 2.65
N THR A 77 6.48 -5.77 2.01
CA THR A 77 7.46 -6.77 2.45
C THR A 77 8.84 -6.50 1.88
N ARG A 78 9.89 -7.04 2.50
CA ARG A 78 11.27 -6.89 1.99
C ARG A 78 11.44 -7.38 0.54
N PRO A 79 10.89 -8.55 0.12
CA PRO A 79 10.93 -8.96 -1.29
C PRO A 79 10.22 -7.98 -2.24
N THR A 80 9.06 -7.45 -1.84
CA THR A 80 8.31 -6.45 -2.62
C THR A 80 9.11 -5.15 -2.77
N TRP A 81 9.73 -4.67 -1.69
CA TRP A 81 10.60 -3.49 -1.72
C TRP A 81 11.80 -3.71 -2.64
N GLN A 82 12.48 -4.85 -2.55
CA GLN A 82 13.60 -5.17 -3.45
C GLN A 82 13.17 -5.23 -4.91
N HIS A 83 12.01 -5.83 -5.19
CA HIS A 83 11.50 -5.98 -6.54
C HIS A 83 11.08 -4.64 -7.17
N HIS A 84 10.18 -3.91 -6.50
CA HIS A 84 9.64 -2.65 -7.03
C HIS A 84 10.60 -1.48 -6.82
N GLY A 85 11.20 -1.36 -5.64
CA GLY A 85 12.23 -0.35 -5.35
C GLY A 85 13.44 -0.48 -6.27
N GLY A 86 13.94 -1.70 -6.47
CA GLY A 86 15.02 -1.97 -7.42
C GLY A 86 14.68 -1.60 -8.87
N LYS A 87 13.46 -1.91 -9.33
CA LYS A 87 12.96 -1.50 -10.66
C LYS A 87 12.90 0.03 -10.83
N LEU A 88 12.66 0.76 -9.75
CA LEU A 88 12.57 2.21 -9.73
C LEU A 88 13.90 2.90 -9.40
N GLY A 89 14.92 2.15 -8.98
CA GLY A 89 16.19 2.71 -8.50
C GLY A 89 16.09 3.39 -7.13
N LEU A 90 15.07 3.06 -6.34
CA LEU A 90 14.87 3.56 -4.98
C LEU A 90 15.75 2.76 -4.02
N THR A 91 16.47 3.46 -3.14
CA THR A 91 17.48 2.87 -2.25
C THR A 91 17.15 2.99 -0.77
N ASP A 92 16.07 3.67 -0.43
CA ASP A 92 15.63 3.94 0.94
C ASP A 92 14.22 3.34 1.18
N PHE A 93 13.64 3.63 2.34
CA PHE A 93 12.29 3.24 2.73
C PHE A 93 11.55 4.42 3.40
N SER A 94 11.86 5.64 2.97
CA SER A 94 11.20 6.87 3.41
C SER A 94 9.70 6.85 3.07
N PRO A 95 8.87 7.69 3.72
CA PRO A 95 7.43 7.77 3.41
C PRO A 95 7.13 7.92 1.91
N HIS A 96 7.87 8.80 1.23
CA HIS A 96 7.71 9.04 -0.20
C HIS A 96 8.03 7.78 -1.03
N THR A 97 9.09 7.06 -0.69
CA THR A 97 9.44 5.80 -1.36
C THR A 97 8.39 4.71 -1.15
N GLN A 98 7.79 4.63 0.05
CA GLN A 98 6.68 3.71 0.29
C GLN A 98 5.48 4.03 -0.60
N ASP A 99 5.11 5.31 -0.73
CA ASP A 99 4.01 5.75 -1.60
C ASP A 99 4.27 5.39 -3.07
N LEU A 100 5.47 5.68 -3.58
CA LEU A 100 5.86 5.41 -4.96
C LEU A 100 5.86 3.91 -5.28
N ILE A 101 6.32 3.08 -4.34
CA ILE A 101 6.27 1.62 -4.49
C ILE A 101 4.83 1.13 -4.52
N ALA A 102 3.95 1.66 -3.67
CA ALA A 102 2.57 1.21 -3.64
C ALA A 102 1.79 1.59 -4.92
N VAL A 103 2.04 2.78 -5.47
CA VAL A 103 1.52 3.18 -6.79
C VAL A 103 2.09 2.29 -7.90
N GLU A 104 3.38 1.97 -7.86
CA GLU A 104 4.00 1.04 -8.81
C GLU A 104 3.37 -0.35 -8.76
N ILE A 105 3.01 -0.83 -7.56
CA ILE A 105 2.30 -2.10 -7.40
C ILE A 105 0.96 -2.03 -8.14
N LEU A 106 0.10 -1.03 -7.85
CA LEU A 106 -1.21 -0.87 -8.51
C LEU A 106 -1.09 -0.82 -10.04
N ARG A 107 -0.07 -0.13 -10.54
CA ARG A 107 0.25 -0.08 -11.97
C ARG A 107 0.68 -1.44 -12.50
N SER A 108 1.58 -2.14 -11.82
CA SER A 108 2.12 -3.44 -12.24
C SER A 108 1.10 -4.57 -12.24
N ILE A 109 0.12 -4.53 -11.33
CA ILE A 109 -0.98 -5.49 -11.28
C ILE A 109 -2.14 -5.10 -12.22
N GLY A 110 -2.04 -3.95 -12.90
CA GLY A 110 -2.95 -3.52 -13.96
C GLY A 110 -4.29 -2.96 -13.47
N VAL A 111 -4.34 -2.38 -12.27
CA VAL A 111 -5.58 -1.78 -11.72
C VAL A 111 -5.58 -0.26 -11.69
N ILE A 112 -4.46 0.39 -12.04
CA ILE A 112 -4.33 1.84 -11.87
C ILE A 112 -5.39 2.65 -12.62
N GLU A 113 -5.78 2.24 -13.83
CA GLU A 113 -6.82 2.92 -14.60
C GLU A 113 -8.22 2.73 -14.01
N LEU A 114 -8.50 1.55 -13.42
CA LEU A 114 -9.74 1.30 -12.68
C LEU A 114 -9.83 2.21 -11.45
N VAL A 115 -8.72 2.31 -10.71
CA VAL A 115 -8.63 3.20 -9.54
C VAL A 115 -8.81 4.66 -9.95
N LYS A 116 -8.18 5.12 -11.04
CA LYS A 116 -8.39 6.48 -11.56
C LYS A 116 -9.85 6.74 -11.91
N ALA A 117 -10.52 5.78 -12.54
CA ALA A 117 -11.93 5.85 -12.90
C ALA A 117 -12.88 5.75 -11.69
N GLY A 118 -12.40 5.39 -10.51
CA GLY A 118 -13.24 5.16 -9.33
C GLY A 118 -13.91 3.78 -9.30
N ASP A 119 -13.49 2.85 -10.17
CA ASP A 119 -13.96 1.46 -10.18
C ASP A 119 -13.25 0.63 -9.11
N ILE A 120 -13.70 0.80 -7.87
CA ILE A 120 -13.14 0.11 -6.70
C ILE A 120 -13.44 -1.39 -6.74
N ALA A 121 -14.63 -1.78 -7.20
CA ALA A 121 -15.03 -3.17 -7.29
C ALA A 121 -14.17 -3.93 -8.30
N GLY A 122 -13.89 -3.34 -9.47
CA GLY A 122 -13.04 -3.94 -10.49
C GLY A 122 -11.57 -4.03 -10.09
N ALA A 123 -11.05 -3.06 -9.32
CA ALA A 123 -9.67 -3.08 -8.83
C ALA A 123 -9.42 -4.13 -7.74
N MET A 124 -10.44 -4.42 -6.93
CA MET A 124 -10.30 -5.17 -5.68
C MET A 124 -9.73 -6.60 -5.84
N PRO A 125 -10.20 -7.44 -6.79
CA PRO A 125 -9.74 -8.83 -6.92
C PRO A 125 -8.23 -8.98 -7.15
N ARG A 126 -7.59 -7.98 -7.75
CA ARG A 126 -6.14 -7.96 -7.96
C ARG A 126 -5.40 -7.31 -6.80
N ALA A 127 -5.93 -6.22 -6.25
CA ALA A 127 -5.34 -5.56 -5.08
C ALA A 127 -5.29 -6.49 -3.85
N ALA A 128 -6.36 -7.26 -3.61
CA ALA A 128 -6.44 -8.24 -2.52
C ALA A 128 -5.45 -9.43 -2.62
N ARG A 129 -4.73 -9.55 -3.74
CA ARG A 129 -3.61 -10.51 -3.87
C ARG A 129 -2.30 -9.95 -3.34
N THR A 130 -2.22 -8.63 -3.14
CA THR A 130 -1.02 -7.95 -2.65
C THR A 130 -1.20 -7.53 -1.20
N TRP A 131 -2.36 -6.98 -0.87
CA TRP A 131 -2.69 -6.52 0.49
C TRP A 131 -3.70 -7.48 1.11
N ALA A 132 -3.28 -8.16 2.19
CA ALA A 132 -4.04 -9.25 2.77
C ALA A 132 -5.26 -8.77 3.56
N ALA A 133 -5.25 -7.50 4.01
CA ALA A 133 -6.37 -6.90 4.72
C ALA A 133 -7.51 -6.44 3.79
N LEU A 134 -7.35 -6.54 2.47
CA LEU A 134 -8.38 -6.16 1.51
C LEU A 134 -9.35 -7.33 1.24
N PRO A 135 -10.66 -7.04 1.13
CA PRO A 135 -11.64 -8.02 0.68
C PRO A 135 -11.42 -8.32 -0.81
N MET A 136 -11.92 -9.44 -1.34
CA MET A 136 -11.83 -9.70 -2.79
C MET A 136 -12.80 -8.87 -3.63
N GLY A 137 -13.82 -8.27 -3.01
CA GLY A 137 -14.86 -7.47 -3.66
C GLY A 137 -16.11 -7.32 -2.78
N PRO A 138 -17.19 -6.73 -3.30
CA PRO A 138 -18.46 -6.56 -2.57
C PRO A 138 -18.98 -7.90 -2.02
N GLY A 139 -19.23 -7.96 -0.72
CA GLY A 139 -19.76 -9.16 -0.05
C GLY A 139 -18.80 -10.35 0.06
N LEU A 140 -17.54 -10.21 -0.38
CA LEU A 140 -16.53 -11.27 -0.35
C LEU A 140 -15.52 -11.04 0.78
N CYS A 141 -15.02 -12.13 1.35
CA CYS A 141 -13.90 -12.10 2.28
C CYS A 141 -12.56 -11.79 1.58
N ASN A 142 -11.49 -11.67 2.36
CA ASN A 142 -10.15 -11.56 1.81
C ASN A 142 -9.65 -12.89 1.22
N ARG A 143 -8.54 -12.80 0.47
CA ARG A 143 -7.92 -13.97 -0.16
C ARG A 143 -7.22 -14.90 0.84
N TYR A 144 -6.80 -14.39 2.00
CA TYR A 144 -5.93 -15.09 2.94
C TYR A 144 -6.63 -15.41 4.27
N PRO A 145 -7.71 -16.22 4.29
CA PRO A 145 -8.31 -16.66 5.55
C PRO A 145 -7.30 -17.53 6.34
N PRO A 146 -7.24 -17.42 7.68
CA PRO A 146 -8.11 -16.66 8.59
C PRO A 146 -7.57 -15.25 8.97
N GLN A 147 -6.78 -14.59 8.12
CA GLN A 147 -6.24 -13.25 8.44
C GLN A 147 -7.36 -12.19 8.51
N ARG A 148 -7.19 -11.21 9.40
CA ARG A 148 -8.11 -10.09 9.56
C ARG A 148 -8.14 -9.26 8.27
N TYR A 149 -9.33 -8.79 7.91
CA TYR A 149 -9.56 -7.91 6.77
C TYR A 149 -10.65 -6.89 7.08
N VAL A 150 -10.75 -5.84 6.27
CA VAL A 150 -11.88 -4.89 6.33
C VAL A 150 -12.95 -5.29 5.31
N PRO A 151 -14.24 -5.22 5.65
CA PRO A 151 -15.33 -5.34 4.70
C PRO A 151 -15.23 -4.35 3.53
N TYR A 152 -15.77 -4.71 2.37
CA TYR A 152 -15.72 -3.86 1.16
C TYR A 152 -16.33 -2.47 1.38
N ASN A 153 -17.47 -2.38 2.06
CA ASN A 153 -18.13 -1.12 2.38
C ASN A 153 -17.30 -0.24 3.33
N GLU A 154 -16.55 -0.84 4.27
CA GLU A 154 -15.61 -0.08 5.12
C GLU A 154 -14.44 0.47 4.30
N PHE A 155 -13.89 -0.32 3.38
CA PHE A 155 -12.86 0.17 2.45
C PHE A 155 -13.38 1.33 1.59
N VAL A 156 -14.57 1.17 0.99
CA VAL A 156 -15.21 2.24 0.22
C VAL A 156 -15.48 3.48 1.07
N SER A 157 -15.89 3.32 2.33
CA SER A 157 -16.10 4.44 3.25
C SER A 157 -14.80 5.19 3.55
N ALA A 158 -13.70 4.47 3.76
CA ALA A 158 -12.38 5.09 3.94
C ALA A 158 -11.92 5.80 2.66
N TYR A 159 -12.19 5.22 1.49
CA TYR A 159 -11.90 5.80 0.19
C TYR A 159 -12.67 7.10 -0.06
N THR A 160 -13.99 7.12 0.15
CA THR A 160 -14.80 8.32 -0.07
C THR A 160 -14.53 9.40 0.97
N ALA A 161 -14.32 9.03 2.24
CA ALA A 161 -13.89 9.96 3.29
C ALA A 161 -12.52 10.61 2.99
N ALA A 162 -11.67 9.93 2.22
CA ALA A 162 -10.40 10.45 1.75
C ALA A 162 -10.49 11.36 0.51
N GLY A 163 -11.71 11.60 -0.01
CA GLY A 163 -11.98 12.44 -1.19
C GLY A 163 -12.08 11.67 -2.51
N GLY A 164 -12.07 10.34 -2.47
CA GLY A 164 -12.23 9.50 -3.65
C GLY A 164 -13.66 9.55 -4.20
N GLN A 165 -13.78 9.59 -5.52
CA GLN A 165 -15.06 9.54 -6.24
C GLN A 165 -15.26 8.14 -6.82
N LEU A 166 -16.44 7.57 -6.62
CA LEU A 166 -16.80 6.30 -7.23
C LEU A 166 -17.13 6.50 -8.69
N LEU A 167 -16.88 5.47 -9.51
CA LEU A 167 -17.38 5.43 -10.87
C LEU A 167 -18.91 5.62 -10.84
N ALA A 168 -19.41 6.52 -11.69
CA ALA A 168 -20.83 6.79 -11.85
C ALA A 168 -21.58 5.65 -12.54
#